data_AF-A0A2A4SJH3-F1
#
_entry.id   AF-A0A2A4SJH3-F1
#
_cell.length_a   1.000
_cell.length_b   1.000
_cell.length_c   1.000
_cell.angle_alpha   90.00
_cell.angle_beta   90.00
_cell.angle_gamma   90.00
#
_symmetry.space_group_name_H-M   'P 1'
#
loop_
_entity.id
_entity.type
_entity.pdbx_description
1 polymer ?
#
loop_
_entity_poly.entity_id
_entity_poly.type
_entity_poly.pdbx_seq_one_letter_code
_entity_poly.pdbx_strand_id
1 'polypeptide(L)'
;GEAVLKTEQRAGLAPLPAMTIDQPFRSDHLLDAMRSERIRQAQKALQAQEAPVFFQLSQGKPSDPDRGQLSEPSALMKEAPKVAPDNGISGAQDHKLDFLKTSPKGTIYNAHSLQDPVSPYQVMAGTVIAASLITGLNSDLPGEIIAQVTEPVYDTVTGGYLLIPQGSRLLGRYDSTVAFGQDRALVVWQRLLLPDGSSMVLDNLPATDPSGFAGLTDQVDFHSWALIKGTGLSTILSIGSELAFQNTDSNLLKAVQRGSQDNINKAGQAIVERNLNIPPTIKIRPGFPLRVIVHKDIILRPYVSEGGNND
;
A
#
# COMPACT_ATOMS: atom_id res chain seq x y z
N GLY A 1 21.70 16.33 -31.56
CA GLY A 1 22.00 17.66 -31.00
C GLY A 1 20.92 18.69 -31.32
N GLU A 2 20.67 18.96 -32.60
CA GLU A 2 19.77 20.04 -33.06
C GLU A 2 18.30 19.93 -32.62
N ALA A 3 17.74 18.72 -32.54
CA ALA A 3 16.34 18.54 -32.16
C ALA A 3 16.04 18.90 -30.69
N VAL A 4 17.04 18.77 -29.81
CA VAL A 4 16.91 19.06 -28.36
C VAL A 4 17.06 20.56 -28.08
N LEU A 5 17.91 21.25 -28.85
CA LEU A 5 18.11 22.70 -28.74
C LEU A 5 16.84 23.48 -29.12
N LYS A 6 16.03 22.97 -30.06
CA LYS A 6 14.75 23.58 -30.46
C LYS A 6 13.67 23.45 -29.38
N THR A 7 13.67 22.37 -28.60
CA THR A 7 12.74 22.18 -27.48
C THR A 7 13.14 23.05 -26.28
N GLU A 8 14.44 23.19 -26.01
CA GLU A 8 14.97 24.05 -24.93
C GLU A 8 14.68 25.54 -25.17
N GLN A 9 14.74 26.03 -26.43
CA GLN A 9 14.39 27.42 -26.77
C GLN A 9 12.88 27.74 -26.65
N ARG A 10 11.99 26.79 -26.99
CA ARG A 10 10.53 26.97 -26.83
C ARG A 10 10.11 27.02 -25.36
N ALA A 11 10.91 26.46 -24.47
CA ALA A 11 10.68 26.44 -23.02
C ALA A 11 11.32 27.64 -22.28
N GLY A 12 11.98 28.57 -22.99
CA GLY A 12 12.55 29.79 -22.38
C GLY A 12 13.78 29.57 -21.49
N LEU A 13 14.47 28.43 -21.61
CA LEU A 13 15.60 28.06 -20.76
C LEU A 13 16.93 28.52 -21.40
N ALA A 14 17.82 29.10 -20.59
CA ALA A 14 19.15 29.53 -21.05
C ALA A 14 20.01 28.31 -21.44
N PRO A 15 20.73 28.36 -22.59
CA PRO A 15 21.57 27.25 -23.03
C PRO A 15 22.78 27.09 -22.10
N LEU A 16 23.12 25.85 -21.76
CA LEU A 16 24.33 25.51 -21.02
C LEU A 16 25.59 25.73 -21.88
N PRO A 17 26.76 26.01 -21.27
CA PRO A 17 27.99 26.23 -22.00
C PRO A 17 28.33 25.04 -22.91
N ALA A 18 28.78 25.37 -24.13
CA ALA A 18 29.07 24.40 -25.17
C ALA A 18 30.12 23.38 -24.72
N MET A 19 29.84 22.11 -25.02
CA MET A 19 30.72 20.98 -24.78
C MET A 19 31.98 21.14 -25.64
N THR A 20 33.13 21.34 -25.02
CA THR A 20 34.43 21.40 -25.72
C THR A 20 34.71 20.02 -26.32
N ILE A 21 35.01 19.99 -27.61
CA ILE A 21 35.23 18.79 -28.43
C ILE A 21 36.60 18.20 -28.08
N ASP A 22 36.75 17.50 -26.94
CA ASP A 22 37.92 16.64 -26.74
C ASP A 22 37.78 15.54 -25.65
N GLN A 23 36.62 14.88 -25.55
CA GLN A 23 36.50 13.69 -24.70
C GLN A 23 35.66 12.58 -25.37
N PRO A 24 36.11 11.31 -25.33
CA PRO A 24 35.40 10.21 -25.97
C PRO A 24 34.03 9.99 -25.31
N PHE A 25 33.05 9.63 -26.13
CA PHE A 25 31.66 9.32 -25.76
C PHE A 25 31.56 8.41 -24.51
N ARG A 26 31.52 9.00 -23.32
CA ARG A 26 30.82 8.46 -22.16
C ARG A 26 29.52 9.22 -22.07
N SER A 27 28.40 8.52 -22.24
CA SER A 27 27.08 9.02 -21.85
C SER A 27 27.12 9.27 -20.35
N ASP A 28 27.37 10.53 -19.97
CA ASP A 28 27.42 10.92 -18.58
C ASP A 28 25.99 10.92 -18.04
N HIS A 29 25.55 9.75 -17.56
CA HIS A 29 24.18 9.49 -17.12
C HIS A 29 23.70 10.48 -16.04
N LEU A 30 24.64 11.11 -15.32
CA LEU A 30 24.36 12.18 -14.36
C LEU A 30 23.87 13.47 -15.04
N LEU A 31 24.42 13.84 -16.20
CA LEU A 31 23.98 15.01 -16.97
C LEU A 31 22.59 14.79 -17.57
N ASP A 32 22.30 13.58 -18.04
CA ASP A 32 20.96 13.22 -18.55
C ASP A 32 19.92 13.14 -17.42
N ALA A 33 20.30 12.63 -16.25
CA ALA A 33 19.45 12.64 -15.05
C ALA A 33 19.12 14.08 -14.64
N MET A 34 20.12 14.96 -14.53
CA MET A 34 19.91 16.38 -14.20
C MET A 34 19.03 17.11 -15.23
N ARG A 35 19.17 16.79 -16.53
CA ARG A 35 18.33 17.35 -17.59
C ARG A 35 16.87 16.90 -17.46
N SER A 36 16.65 15.61 -17.15
CA SER A 36 15.30 15.06 -16.97
C SER A 36 14.59 15.66 -15.74
N GLU A 37 15.32 15.90 -14.65
CA GLU A 37 14.77 16.52 -13.44
C GLU A 37 14.34 17.97 -13.69
N ARG A 38 15.14 18.76 -14.41
CA ARG A 38 14.76 20.14 -14.76
C ARG A 38 13.52 20.20 -15.64
N ILE A 39 13.41 19.35 -16.65
CA ILE A 39 12.23 19.29 -17.52
C ILE A 39 10.99 18.93 -16.70
N ARG A 40 11.11 17.95 -15.79
CA ARG A 40 10.02 17.54 -14.90
C ARG A 40 9.59 18.66 -13.96
N GLN A 41 10.55 19.40 -13.39
CA GLN A 41 10.24 20.55 -12.52
C GLN A 41 9.58 21.70 -13.30
N ALA A 42 10.06 22.00 -14.50
CA ALA A 42 9.46 23.03 -15.37
C ALA A 42 8.01 22.68 -15.75
N GLN A 43 7.73 21.42 -16.09
CA GLN A 43 6.37 20.96 -16.38
C GLN A 43 5.42 21.08 -15.18
N LYS A 44 5.90 20.76 -13.98
CA LYS A 44 5.11 20.94 -12.75
C LYS A 44 4.79 22.40 -12.46
N ALA A 45 5.74 23.31 -12.72
CA ALA A 45 5.52 24.74 -12.53
C ALA A 45 4.47 25.28 -13.51
N LEU A 46 4.47 24.81 -14.76
CA LEU A 46 3.43 25.16 -15.75
C LEU A 46 2.05 24.62 -15.35
N GLN A 47 1.97 23.35 -14.90
CA GLN A 47 0.70 22.79 -14.42
C GLN A 47 0.16 23.50 -13.16
N ALA A 48 1.05 23.98 -12.28
CA ALA A 48 0.64 24.76 -11.11
C ALA A 48 0.05 26.13 -11.48
N GLN A 49 0.44 26.71 -12.62
CA GLN A 49 -0.16 27.94 -13.15
C GLN A 49 -1.49 27.68 -13.86
N GLU A 50 -1.70 26.48 -14.43
CA GLU A 50 -2.93 26.09 -15.10
C GLU A 50 -4.01 25.54 -14.14
N ALA A 51 -3.66 25.26 -12.88
CA ALA A 51 -4.61 24.78 -11.89
C ALA A 51 -5.56 25.93 -11.44
N PRO A 52 -6.87 25.84 -11.69
CA PRO A 52 -7.81 26.85 -11.23
C PRO A 52 -7.90 26.81 -9.71
N VAL A 53 -7.49 27.90 -9.05
CA VAL A 53 -7.66 28.10 -7.62
C VAL A 53 -9.15 28.39 -7.35
N PHE A 54 -9.89 27.36 -6.96
CA PHE A 54 -11.29 27.49 -6.55
C PHE A 54 -11.38 28.06 -5.13
N PHE A 55 -11.63 29.37 -5.02
CA PHE A 55 -12.26 29.97 -3.85
C PHE A 55 -13.71 30.30 -4.22
N GLN A 56 -14.68 29.57 -3.66
CA GLN A 56 -16.10 29.87 -3.84
C GLN A 56 -16.69 30.38 -2.52
N LEU A 57 -16.89 31.71 -2.48
CA LEU A 57 -17.62 32.42 -1.45
C LEU A 57 -19.12 32.27 -1.75
N SER A 58 -19.86 31.55 -0.91
CA SER A 58 -21.32 31.43 -1.02
C SER A 58 -22.00 32.56 -0.24
N GLN A 59 -22.58 33.53 -0.95
CA GLN A 59 -23.55 34.47 -0.37
C GLN A 59 -24.97 33.98 -0.68
N GLY A 60 -25.76 33.74 0.37
CA GLY A 60 -27.16 33.37 0.29
C GLY A 60 -28.09 34.57 0.04
N LYS A 61 -29.28 34.27 -0.50
CA LYS A 61 -30.44 35.17 -0.46
C LYS A 61 -31.73 34.35 -0.26
N PRO A 62 -32.67 34.80 0.61
CA PRO A 62 -33.85 34.02 0.98
C PRO A 62 -35.05 34.34 0.08
N SER A 63 -35.93 33.35 -0.10
CA SER A 63 -37.29 33.53 -0.63
C SER A 63 -38.26 32.69 0.19
N ASP A 64 -39.24 33.37 0.78
CA ASP A 64 -40.40 32.82 1.51
C ASP A 64 -41.69 33.11 0.70
N PRO A 65 -42.90 32.66 1.09
CA PRO A 65 -43.64 31.59 0.44
C PRO A 65 -44.96 32.09 -0.19
N ASP A 66 -45.67 31.26 -0.95
CA ASP A 66 -47.07 30.87 -0.67
C ASP A 66 -47.75 30.15 -1.88
N ARG A 67 -48.52 29.12 -1.53
CA ARG A 67 -49.70 28.48 -2.18
C ARG A 67 -49.69 27.98 -3.64
N GLY A 68 -49.90 26.66 -3.75
CA GLY A 68 -51.21 26.15 -4.20
C GLY A 68 -51.29 25.29 -5.47
N GLN A 69 -51.36 23.96 -5.26
CA GLN A 69 -52.37 23.03 -5.83
C GLN A 69 -52.11 22.25 -7.16
N LEU A 70 -51.93 20.93 -6.99
CA LEU A 70 -52.46 19.74 -7.69
C LEU A 70 -52.40 19.65 -9.24
N SER A 71 -51.74 18.59 -9.76
CA SER A 71 -52.29 17.51 -10.62
C SER A 71 -51.19 16.59 -11.19
N GLU A 72 -51.26 15.28 -10.92
CA GLU A 72 -50.70 14.18 -11.74
C GLU A 72 -51.74 13.75 -12.82
N PRO A 73 -51.56 12.78 -13.76
CA PRO A 73 -50.49 11.76 -13.92
C PRO A 73 -50.05 11.44 -15.39
N SER A 74 -49.27 10.36 -15.54
CA SER A 74 -48.95 9.56 -16.75
C SER A 74 -47.73 10.00 -17.57
N ALA A 75 -46.84 9.13 -18.09
CA ALA A 75 -46.86 7.68 -18.25
C ALA A 75 -45.43 7.11 -18.47
N LEU A 76 -45.27 5.84 -18.07
CA LEU A 76 -44.42 4.77 -18.61
C LEU A 76 -43.32 5.11 -19.64
N MET A 77 -42.07 4.76 -19.31
CA MET A 77 -41.21 4.03 -20.25
C MET A 77 -40.16 3.18 -19.52
N LYS A 78 -40.20 1.87 -19.79
CA LYS A 78 -39.27 0.84 -19.35
C LYS A 78 -37.96 0.90 -20.15
N GLU A 79 -36.85 0.87 -19.40
CA GLU A 79 -35.73 -0.09 -19.50
C GLU A 79 -34.91 -0.23 -20.80
N ALA A 80 -33.60 0.04 -20.68
CA ALA A 80 -32.56 -0.72 -21.36
C ALA A 80 -31.24 -0.64 -20.54
N PRO A 81 -30.63 -1.77 -20.13
CA PRO A 81 -29.35 -1.77 -19.42
C PRO A 81 -28.21 -1.58 -20.43
N LYS A 82 -27.51 -0.45 -20.37
CA LYS A 82 -26.23 -0.28 -21.06
C LYS A 82 -25.13 -0.84 -20.17
N VAL A 83 -24.74 -2.08 -20.44
CA VAL A 83 -23.41 -2.60 -20.10
C VAL A 83 -22.40 -1.84 -20.94
N ALA A 84 -21.53 -1.07 -20.29
CA ALA A 84 -20.43 -0.33 -20.91
C ALA A 84 -19.13 -0.64 -20.12
N PRO A 85 -17.97 -0.54 -20.79
CA PRO A 85 -16.81 -1.38 -20.52
C PRO A 85 -15.99 -0.95 -19.30
N ASP A 86 -15.37 -1.94 -18.68
CA ASP A 86 -14.40 -1.85 -17.60
C ASP A 86 -13.19 -0.99 -18.00
N ASN A 87 -13.19 0.27 -17.55
CA ASN A 87 -12.02 1.14 -17.49
C ASN A 87 -11.82 1.53 -16.03
N GLY A 88 -11.05 0.73 -15.29
CA GLY A 88 -10.79 0.82 -13.84
C GLY A 88 -10.13 2.11 -13.31
N ILE A 89 -10.10 3.19 -14.09
CA ILE A 89 -9.61 4.52 -13.66
C ILE A 89 -10.77 5.49 -13.38
N SER A 90 -11.95 5.27 -14.00
CA SER A 90 -13.13 6.13 -13.81
C SER A 90 -13.83 5.88 -12.46
N GLY A 91 -13.88 4.63 -12.00
CA GLY A 91 -14.55 4.27 -10.75
C GLY A 91 -13.94 4.95 -9.51
N ALA A 92 -12.62 5.16 -9.47
CA ALA A 92 -11.95 5.81 -8.34
C ALA A 92 -12.34 7.30 -8.18
N GLN A 93 -12.61 7.99 -9.30
CA GLN A 93 -13.07 9.38 -9.28
C GLN A 93 -14.56 9.46 -8.93
N ASP A 94 -15.37 8.53 -9.45
CA ASP A 94 -16.79 8.43 -9.13
C ASP A 94 -17.02 8.16 -7.64
N HIS A 95 -16.28 7.23 -7.04
CA HIS A 95 -16.32 6.98 -5.59
C HIS A 95 -15.94 8.21 -4.76
N LYS A 96 -14.97 9.00 -5.23
CA LYS A 96 -14.57 10.24 -4.56
C LYS A 96 -15.64 11.32 -4.67
N LEU A 97 -16.28 11.45 -5.82
CA LEU A 97 -17.40 12.38 -6.03
C LEU A 97 -18.62 11.96 -5.22
N ASP A 98 -18.90 10.67 -5.08
CA ASP A 98 -19.98 10.13 -4.26
C ASP A 98 -19.73 10.33 -2.76
N PHE A 99 -18.47 10.20 -2.32
CA PHE A 99 -18.07 10.57 -0.96
C PHE A 99 -18.37 12.05 -0.68
N LEU A 100 -18.03 12.95 -1.61
CA LEU A 100 -18.28 14.39 -1.47
C LEU A 100 -19.78 14.75 -1.52
N LYS A 101 -20.61 13.93 -2.18
CA LYS A 101 -22.07 14.10 -2.26
C LYS A 101 -22.82 13.51 -1.08
N THR A 102 -22.13 12.82 -0.16
CA THR A 102 -22.72 12.34 1.08
C THR A 102 -22.95 13.52 2.03
N SER A 103 -23.96 14.33 1.72
CA SER A 103 -24.48 15.36 2.62
C SER A 103 -25.14 14.67 3.81
N PRO A 104 -24.99 15.17 5.05
CA PRO A 104 -25.72 14.63 6.19
C PRO A 104 -27.21 14.62 5.87
N LYS A 105 -27.84 13.43 5.83
CA LYS A 105 -29.30 13.30 5.68
C LYS A 105 -29.96 14.19 6.74
N GLY A 106 -30.93 15.00 6.31
CA GLY A 106 -31.44 16.21 6.96
C GLY A 106 -32.12 16.05 8.34
N THR A 107 -31.37 15.57 9.33
CA THR A 107 -31.73 15.63 10.74
C THR A 107 -30.46 15.93 11.55
N ILE A 108 -30.50 16.93 12.42
CA ILE A 108 -29.36 17.26 13.32
C ILE A 108 -29.11 16.18 14.38
N TYR A 109 -30.05 15.25 14.54
CA TYR A 109 -29.98 14.15 15.48
C TYR A 109 -29.42 12.91 14.79
N ASN A 110 -28.37 12.33 15.38
CA ASN A 110 -27.86 11.03 14.98
C ASN A 110 -28.94 9.97 15.21
N ALA A 111 -29.09 9.03 14.27
CA ALA A 111 -29.98 7.87 14.43
C ALA A 111 -29.54 6.93 15.56
N HIS A 112 -28.29 7.05 16.02
CA HIS A 112 -27.73 6.30 17.14
C HIS A 112 -27.60 7.21 18.37
N SER A 113 -28.03 6.72 19.53
CA SER A 113 -27.85 7.38 20.82
C SER A 113 -26.49 7.05 21.43
N LEU A 114 -26.07 7.86 22.40
CA LEU A 114 -24.96 7.50 23.29
C LEU A 114 -25.27 6.16 23.98
N GLN A 115 -24.25 5.32 24.14
CA GLN A 115 -24.34 4.05 24.87
C GLN A 115 -23.39 4.09 26.06
N ASP A 116 -23.89 3.66 27.22
CA ASP A 116 -23.07 3.52 28.42
C ASP A 116 -22.28 2.20 28.38
N PRO A 117 -21.06 2.17 28.95
CA PRO A 117 -20.28 0.95 29.12
C PRO A 117 -21.07 -0.15 29.84
N VAL A 118 -20.99 -1.38 29.35
CA VAL A 118 -21.64 -2.54 30.00
C VAL A 118 -20.95 -2.89 31.32
N SER A 119 -19.66 -2.58 31.44
CA SER A 119 -18.84 -2.81 32.63
C SER A 119 -17.80 -1.69 32.79
N PRO A 120 -17.43 -1.30 34.02
CA PRO A 120 -16.24 -0.46 34.24
C PRO A 120 -14.94 -1.20 33.84
N TYR A 121 -14.97 -2.53 33.77
CA TYR A 121 -13.83 -3.38 33.45
C TYR A 121 -13.85 -3.79 31.97
N GLN A 122 -13.73 -2.80 31.09
CA GLN A 122 -13.68 -3.05 29.66
C GLN A 122 -12.54 -2.30 28.97
N VAL A 123 -11.93 -2.97 27.99
CA VAL A 123 -11.04 -2.36 27.00
C VAL A 123 -11.86 -2.07 25.76
N MET A 124 -12.07 -0.80 25.45
CA MET A 124 -12.95 -0.41 24.35
C MET A 124 -12.26 -0.54 23.00
N ALA A 125 -13.07 -0.62 21.93
CA ALA A 125 -12.58 -0.52 20.57
C ALA A 125 -11.75 0.77 20.38
N GLY A 126 -10.62 0.66 19.68
CA GLY A 126 -9.62 1.70 19.50
C GLY A 126 -8.44 1.65 20.47
N THR A 127 -8.52 0.88 21.57
CA THR A 127 -7.37 0.69 22.45
C THR A 127 -6.25 -0.06 21.74
N VAL A 128 -5.02 0.38 21.97
CA VAL A 128 -3.81 -0.21 21.40
C VAL A 128 -3.10 -1.04 22.45
N ILE A 129 -2.91 -2.33 22.19
CA ILE A 129 -2.11 -3.24 23.01
C ILE A 129 -0.69 -3.27 22.46
N ALA A 130 0.27 -2.86 23.28
CA ALA A 130 1.70 -2.95 22.98
C ALA A 130 2.18 -4.39 23.10
N ALA A 131 2.85 -4.92 22.08
CA ALA A 131 3.42 -6.26 22.17
C ALA A 131 4.73 -6.40 21.39
N SER A 132 5.43 -7.49 21.61
CA SER A 132 6.57 -7.91 20.80
C SER A 132 6.47 -9.39 20.46
N LEU A 133 6.91 -9.75 19.26
CA LEU A 133 6.93 -11.16 18.84
C LEU A 133 7.89 -11.97 19.73
N ILE A 134 7.44 -13.14 20.19
CA ILE A 134 8.32 -14.16 20.76
C ILE A 134 8.90 -15.02 19.62
N THR A 135 8.06 -15.37 18.64
CA THR A 135 8.43 -16.19 17.49
C THR A 135 8.74 -15.33 16.27
N GLY A 136 9.64 -15.79 15.39
CA GLY A 136 9.78 -15.17 14.07
C GLY A 136 8.61 -15.53 13.15
N LEU A 137 8.47 -14.79 12.05
CA LEU A 137 7.51 -15.07 10.98
C LEU A 137 8.25 -15.11 9.65
N ASN A 138 7.87 -16.06 8.78
CA ASN A 138 8.34 -16.14 7.40
C ASN A 138 7.14 -16.41 6.48
N SER A 139 6.85 -15.49 5.54
CA SER A 139 5.70 -15.60 4.65
C SER A 139 5.75 -16.77 3.65
N ASP A 140 6.83 -17.55 3.58
CA ASP A 140 6.91 -18.73 2.71
C ASP A 140 5.88 -19.81 3.07
N LEU A 141 5.48 -19.91 4.35
CA LEU A 141 4.53 -20.91 4.84
C LEU A 141 3.62 -20.29 5.92
N PRO A 142 2.30 -20.54 5.89
CA PRO A 142 1.41 -20.03 6.91
C PRO A 142 1.67 -20.75 8.24
N GLY A 143 1.51 -20.05 9.35
CA GLY A 143 1.84 -20.60 10.65
C GLY A 143 1.20 -19.89 11.83
N GLU A 144 1.46 -20.44 13.02
CA GLU A 144 1.10 -19.83 14.29
C GLU A 144 2.26 -18.99 14.81
N ILE A 145 1.92 -17.90 15.49
CA ILE A 145 2.89 -17.00 16.11
C ILE A 145 2.45 -16.62 17.51
N ILE A 146 3.44 -16.26 18.32
CA ILE A 146 3.24 -15.82 19.69
C ILE A 146 3.86 -14.45 19.86
N ALA A 147 3.12 -13.54 20.49
CA ALA A 147 3.63 -12.27 20.99
C ALA A 147 3.42 -12.13 22.49
N GLN A 148 4.21 -11.26 23.11
CA GLN A 148 4.12 -10.90 24.51
C GLN A 148 3.72 -9.44 24.65
N VAL A 149 2.74 -9.16 25.48
CA VAL A 149 2.33 -7.80 25.84
C VAL A 149 3.47 -7.12 26.59
N THR A 150 3.90 -5.95 26.09
CA THR A 150 5.06 -5.22 26.61
C THR A 150 4.68 -4.08 27.55
N GLU A 151 3.44 -3.61 27.52
CA GLU A 151 2.93 -2.52 28.35
C GLU A 151 1.60 -2.95 28.98
N PRO A 152 1.33 -2.65 30.27
CA PRO A 152 0.05 -2.95 30.90
C PRO A 152 -1.09 -2.16 30.25
N VAL A 153 -2.25 -2.79 30.09
CA VAL A 153 -3.48 -2.15 29.59
C VAL A 153 -4.50 -2.06 30.72
N TYR A 154 -4.96 -0.84 30.97
CA TYR A 154 -5.98 -0.52 31.95
C TYR A 154 -7.36 -0.41 31.29
N ASP A 155 -8.41 -0.40 32.10
CA ASP A 155 -9.77 -0.17 31.62
C ASP A 155 -9.91 1.21 30.96
N THR A 156 -10.73 1.29 29.91
CA THR A 156 -10.89 2.55 29.15
C THR A 156 -11.85 3.52 29.85
N VAL A 157 -12.70 3.03 30.75
CA VAL A 157 -13.79 3.81 31.37
C VAL A 157 -13.27 4.72 32.48
N THR A 158 -12.44 4.18 33.37
CA THR A 158 -11.88 4.85 34.56
C THR A 158 -10.36 4.98 34.49
N GLY A 159 -9.67 4.08 33.78
CA GLY A 159 -8.20 4.03 33.71
C GLY A 159 -7.52 3.51 34.98
N GLY A 160 -8.29 3.03 35.96
CA GLY A 160 -7.78 2.66 37.29
C GLY A 160 -7.53 1.16 37.49
N TYR A 161 -8.15 0.30 36.68
CA TYR A 161 -8.10 -1.14 36.82
C TYR A 161 -7.19 -1.76 35.76
N LEU A 162 -6.16 -2.48 36.21
CA LEU A 162 -5.32 -3.27 35.32
C LEU A 162 -6.14 -4.44 34.76
N LEU A 163 -6.30 -4.51 33.43
CA LEU A 163 -7.07 -5.57 32.77
C LEU A 163 -6.18 -6.56 32.02
N ILE A 164 -5.15 -6.07 31.33
CA ILE A 164 -4.18 -6.91 30.63
C ILE A 164 -2.78 -6.57 31.18
N PRO A 165 -2.22 -7.37 32.08
CA PRO A 165 -0.88 -7.15 32.61
C PRO A 165 0.19 -7.34 31.54
N GLN A 166 1.30 -6.62 31.71
CA GLN A 166 2.54 -6.88 30.99
C GLN A 166 2.94 -8.36 31.16
N GLY A 167 3.44 -8.97 30.09
CA GLY A 167 3.77 -10.40 30.08
C GLY A 167 2.63 -11.33 29.65
N SER A 168 1.42 -10.81 29.47
CA SER A 168 0.33 -11.55 28.81
C SER A 168 0.77 -12.02 27.43
N ARG A 169 0.29 -13.19 26.99
CA ARG A 169 0.64 -13.78 25.69
C ARG A 169 -0.51 -13.65 24.71
N LEU A 170 -0.18 -13.26 23.49
CA LEU A 170 -1.08 -13.23 22.35
C LEU A 170 -0.71 -14.39 21.41
N LEU A 171 -1.69 -15.20 21.06
CA LEU A 171 -1.55 -16.23 20.03
C LEU A 171 -2.26 -15.75 18.78
N GLY A 172 -1.57 -15.86 17.67
CA GLY A 172 -2.04 -15.41 16.38
C GLY A 172 -1.63 -16.35 15.27
N ARG A 173 -2.10 -16.01 14.07
CA ARG A 173 -1.81 -16.71 12.84
C ARG A 173 -1.48 -15.70 11.76
N TYR A 174 -0.69 -16.15 10.79
CA TYR A 174 -0.40 -15.39 9.59
C TYR A 174 -0.63 -16.25 8.36
N ASP A 175 -0.97 -15.59 7.26
CA ASP A 175 -1.13 -16.20 5.96
C ASP A 175 0.18 -16.07 5.15
N SER A 176 0.46 -17.05 4.30
CA SER A 176 1.55 -17.01 3.32
C SER A 176 1.16 -16.29 2.03
N THR A 177 -0.12 -15.92 1.87
CA THR A 177 -0.63 -15.28 0.65
C THR A 177 -0.15 -13.82 0.59
N VAL A 178 1.03 -13.62 0.02
CA VAL A 178 1.57 -12.30 -0.33
C VAL A 178 1.26 -12.07 -1.82
N ALA A 179 0.34 -11.16 -2.12
CA ALA A 179 0.07 -10.76 -3.50
C ALA A 179 1.30 -10.06 -4.10
N PHE A 180 1.44 -10.09 -5.42
CA PHE A 180 2.51 -9.36 -6.10
C PHE A 180 2.49 -7.87 -5.72
N GLY A 181 3.61 -7.35 -5.22
CA GLY A 181 3.74 -5.97 -4.75
C GLY A 181 3.36 -5.72 -3.29
N GLN A 182 2.95 -6.74 -2.53
CA GLN A 182 2.74 -6.63 -1.09
C GLN A 182 4.05 -6.87 -0.33
N ASP A 183 4.42 -5.94 0.56
CA ASP A 183 5.65 -5.96 1.37
C ASP A 183 5.35 -6.09 2.88
N ARG A 184 4.10 -6.43 3.22
CA ARG A 184 3.59 -6.57 4.60
C ARG A 184 2.97 -7.95 4.83
N ALA A 185 3.28 -8.56 5.97
CA ALA A 185 2.64 -9.79 6.42
C ALA A 185 1.34 -9.46 7.18
N LEU A 186 0.22 -10.05 6.74
CA LEU A 186 -1.04 -9.94 7.47
C LEU A 186 -1.03 -10.94 8.63
N VAL A 187 -1.28 -10.42 9.83
CA VAL A 187 -1.30 -11.17 11.07
C VAL A 187 -2.59 -10.87 11.81
N VAL A 188 -3.20 -11.92 12.36
CA VAL A 188 -4.39 -11.81 13.22
C VAL A 188 -4.14 -12.48 14.57
N TRP A 189 -4.59 -11.84 15.65
CA TRP A 189 -4.52 -12.34 17.02
C TRP A 189 -5.87 -12.92 17.44
N GLN A 190 -5.85 -14.15 17.94
CA GLN A 190 -7.05 -14.96 18.16
C GLN A 190 -7.22 -15.36 19.62
N ARG A 191 -6.17 -15.25 20.44
CA ARG A 191 -6.27 -15.59 21.85
C ARG A 191 -5.34 -14.75 22.70
N LEU A 192 -5.85 -14.26 23.82
CA LEU A 192 -5.11 -13.63 24.90
C LEU A 192 -5.00 -14.61 26.07
N LEU A 193 -3.80 -14.76 26.63
CA LEU A 193 -3.55 -15.51 27.87
C LEU A 193 -2.92 -14.56 28.88
N LEU A 194 -3.50 -14.48 30.06
CA LEU A 194 -2.97 -13.69 31.16
C LEU A 194 -1.97 -14.54 31.97
N PRO A 195 -1.08 -13.92 32.77
CA PRO A 195 -0.07 -14.64 33.54
C PRO A 195 -0.64 -15.56 34.63
N ASP A 196 -1.89 -15.35 35.06
CA ASP A 196 -2.62 -16.22 36.01
C ASP A 196 -3.19 -17.50 35.34
N GLY A 197 -2.93 -17.69 34.04
CA GLY A 197 -3.43 -18.82 33.25
C GLY A 197 -4.86 -18.64 32.72
N SER A 198 -5.55 -17.56 33.08
CA SER A 198 -6.83 -17.22 32.48
C SER A 198 -6.63 -16.83 31.01
N SER A 199 -7.62 -17.10 30.17
CA SER A 199 -7.52 -16.83 28.74
C SER A 199 -8.85 -16.48 28.12
N MET A 200 -8.79 -15.80 26.99
CA MET A 200 -9.93 -15.30 26.23
C MET A 200 -9.66 -15.44 24.74
N VAL A 201 -10.69 -15.80 23.99
CA VAL A 201 -10.66 -15.77 22.53
C VAL A 201 -10.90 -14.34 22.06
N LEU A 202 -10.12 -13.92 21.07
CA LEU A 202 -10.19 -12.63 20.43
C LEU A 202 -10.79 -12.80 19.03
N ASP A 203 -11.50 -11.79 18.55
CA ASP A 203 -12.16 -11.84 17.23
C ASP A 203 -11.21 -11.43 16.10
N ASN A 204 -10.10 -12.17 15.92
CA ASN A 204 -9.11 -11.92 14.86
C ASN A 204 -8.59 -10.47 14.82
N LEU A 205 -8.07 -9.97 15.94
CA LEU A 205 -7.55 -8.60 16.01
C LEU A 205 -6.36 -8.44 15.05
N PRO A 206 -6.37 -7.43 14.16
CA PRO A 206 -5.28 -7.23 13.22
C PRO A 206 -4.00 -6.76 13.93
N ALA A 207 -2.86 -7.24 13.49
CA ALA A 207 -1.58 -6.65 13.87
C ALA A 207 -1.30 -5.37 13.07
N THR A 208 -0.66 -4.44 13.73
CA THR A 208 -0.14 -3.21 13.15
C THR A 208 1.31 -3.02 13.52
N ASP A 209 2.08 -2.36 12.66
CA ASP A 209 3.43 -1.94 12.98
C ASP A 209 3.42 -0.85 14.07
N PRO A 210 4.58 -0.50 14.67
CA PRO A 210 4.64 0.54 15.69
C PRO A 210 4.15 1.93 15.24
N SER A 211 4.08 2.18 13.93
CA SER A 211 3.56 3.42 13.35
C SER A 211 2.06 3.36 13.06
N GLY A 212 1.40 2.24 13.36
CA GLY A 212 -0.04 2.04 13.20
C GLY A 212 -0.47 1.58 11.81
N PHE A 213 0.47 1.22 10.92
CA PHE A 213 0.08 0.64 9.64
C PHE A 213 -0.34 -0.83 9.81
N ALA A 214 -1.33 -1.26 9.02
CA ALA A 214 -1.79 -2.65 9.02
C ALA A 214 -0.73 -3.62 8.49
N GLY A 215 -0.63 -4.76 9.16
CA GLY A 215 0.37 -5.78 8.87
C GLY A 215 1.75 -5.41 9.43
N LEU A 216 2.68 -6.34 9.27
CA LEU A 216 4.04 -6.19 9.79
C LEU A 216 5.07 -6.27 8.65
N THR A 217 6.10 -5.44 8.72
CA THR A 217 7.20 -5.40 7.75
C THR A 217 8.52 -5.27 8.50
N ASP A 218 9.50 -6.09 8.11
CA ASP A 218 10.88 -6.00 8.59
C ASP A 218 11.82 -6.20 7.39
N GLN A 219 12.27 -7.43 7.13
CA GLN A 219 13.10 -7.74 5.95
C GLN A 219 12.24 -8.28 4.81
N VAL A 220 12.41 -7.71 3.61
CA VAL A 220 11.69 -8.14 2.40
C VAL A 220 12.71 -8.56 1.35
N ASP A 221 12.64 -9.82 0.93
CA ASP A 221 13.45 -10.36 -0.17
C ASP A 221 12.63 -10.43 -1.46
N PHE A 222 12.95 -9.52 -2.39
CA PHE A 222 12.32 -9.43 -3.71
C PHE A 222 12.94 -10.37 -4.76
N HIS A 223 13.90 -11.22 -4.36
CA HIS A 223 14.57 -12.20 -5.23
C HIS A 223 15.12 -11.63 -6.56
N SER A 224 15.38 -10.31 -6.61
CA SER A 224 15.61 -9.57 -7.86
C SER A 224 16.93 -9.94 -8.54
N TRP A 225 17.84 -10.58 -7.83
CA TRP A 225 19.10 -11.10 -8.38
C TRP A 225 18.87 -12.24 -9.39
N ALA A 226 17.79 -13.00 -9.26
CA ALA A 226 17.40 -14.01 -10.25
C ALA A 226 17.01 -13.36 -11.61
N LEU A 227 16.38 -12.16 -11.58
CA LEU A 227 16.01 -11.40 -12.78
C LEU A 227 17.23 -10.97 -13.60
N ILE A 228 18.27 -10.48 -12.90
CA ILE A 228 19.48 -9.93 -13.54
C ILE A 228 20.34 -11.05 -14.16
N LYS A 229 20.41 -12.22 -13.52
CA LYS A 229 21.11 -13.38 -14.12
C LYS A 229 20.44 -13.87 -15.40
N GLY A 230 19.09 -13.87 -15.44
CA GLY A 230 18.33 -14.29 -16.62
C GLY A 230 18.51 -13.36 -17.83
N THR A 231 18.57 -12.04 -17.60
CA THR A 231 18.78 -11.05 -18.67
C THR A 231 20.26 -10.90 -19.04
N GLY A 232 21.18 -10.90 -18.07
CA GLY A 232 22.61 -10.69 -18.28
C GLY A 232 23.32 -11.78 -19.10
N LEU A 233 22.87 -13.04 -18.99
CA LEU A 233 23.41 -14.13 -19.81
C LEU A 233 23.04 -14.01 -21.30
N SER A 234 21.92 -13.36 -21.63
CA SER A 234 21.53 -13.13 -23.03
C SER A 234 22.37 -12.05 -23.72
N THR A 235 22.80 -11.02 -22.97
CA THR A 235 23.60 -9.91 -23.51
C THR A 235 25.02 -10.34 -23.84
N ILE A 236 25.65 -11.19 -23.01
CA ILE A 236 27.03 -11.63 -23.24
C ILE A 236 27.13 -12.61 -24.43
N LEU A 237 26.12 -13.47 -24.63
CA LEU A 237 26.04 -14.35 -25.81
C LEU A 237 25.85 -13.57 -27.12
N SER A 238 25.29 -12.36 -27.06
CA SER A 238 25.05 -11.51 -28.22
C SER A 238 26.30 -10.77 -28.69
N ILE A 239 27.29 -10.55 -27.81
CA ILE A 239 28.53 -9.83 -28.13
C ILE A 239 29.64 -10.80 -28.58
N GLY A 240 29.62 -12.06 -28.11
CA GLY A 240 30.59 -13.08 -28.51
C GLY A 240 30.43 -13.61 -29.95
N SER A 241 29.23 -13.50 -30.52
CA SER A 241 28.93 -13.91 -31.91
C SER A 241 29.28 -12.84 -32.95
N GLU A 242 29.71 -11.65 -32.56
CA GLU A 242 30.15 -10.63 -33.53
C GLU A 242 31.62 -10.81 -33.95
N LEU A 243 32.41 -11.51 -33.12
CA LEU A 243 33.84 -11.75 -33.36
C LEU A 243 34.15 -13.12 -33.98
N ALA A 244 33.30 -14.12 -33.80
CA ALA A 244 33.54 -15.49 -34.30
C ALA A 244 33.04 -15.75 -35.74
N PHE A 245 32.27 -14.84 -36.34
CA PHE A 245 31.51 -15.12 -37.57
C PHE A 245 31.81 -14.19 -38.75
N GLN A 246 32.98 -13.52 -38.76
CA GLN A 246 33.41 -12.62 -39.84
C GLN A 246 33.56 -13.30 -41.23
N ASN A 247 33.41 -14.62 -41.35
CA ASN A 247 33.59 -15.38 -42.60
C ASN A 247 32.35 -16.17 -43.09
N THR A 248 31.11 -15.84 -42.67
CA THR A 248 29.91 -16.62 -43.08
C THR A 248 28.90 -15.81 -43.92
N ASP A 249 28.35 -16.46 -44.96
CA ASP A 249 27.43 -15.89 -45.97
C ASP A 249 26.24 -15.09 -45.40
N SER A 250 26.04 -13.90 -45.98
CA SER A 250 25.09 -12.86 -45.54
C SER A 250 23.60 -13.24 -45.55
N ASN A 251 23.19 -14.28 -46.29
CA ASN A 251 21.80 -14.74 -46.35
C ASN A 251 21.47 -15.76 -45.25
N LEU A 252 22.42 -16.63 -44.89
CA LEU A 252 22.29 -17.52 -43.74
C LEU A 252 22.36 -16.70 -42.44
N LEU A 253 23.23 -15.68 -42.42
CA LEU A 253 23.37 -14.73 -41.32
C LEU A 253 22.06 -13.98 -41.03
N LYS A 254 21.38 -13.46 -42.06
CA LYS A 254 20.08 -12.77 -41.91
C LYS A 254 18.94 -13.69 -41.44
N ALA A 255 18.96 -14.96 -41.84
CA ALA A 255 17.98 -15.95 -41.43
C ALA A 255 18.18 -16.40 -39.97
N VAL A 256 19.44 -16.64 -39.57
CA VAL A 256 19.81 -16.96 -38.18
C VAL A 256 19.59 -15.74 -37.28
N GLN A 257 19.93 -14.53 -37.72
CA GLN A 257 19.71 -13.30 -36.94
C GLN A 257 18.23 -13.03 -36.66
N ARG A 258 17.34 -13.21 -37.65
CA ARG A 258 15.89 -13.09 -37.46
C ARG A 258 15.32 -14.22 -36.58
N GLY A 259 15.76 -15.46 -36.82
CA GLY A 259 15.36 -16.62 -36.01
C GLY A 259 15.85 -16.56 -34.55
N SER A 260 17.01 -15.94 -34.30
CA SER A 260 17.55 -15.70 -32.96
C SER A 260 16.88 -14.51 -32.28
N GLN A 261 16.60 -13.41 -32.99
CA GLN A 261 15.90 -12.25 -32.42
C GLN A 261 14.47 -12.58 -31.98
N ASP A 262 13.72 -13.33 -32.77
CA ASP A 262 12.34 -13.71 -32.41
C ASP A 262 12.28 -14.70 -31.23
N ASN A 263 13.27 -15.58 -31.11
CA ASN A 263 13.35 -16.56 -30.01
C ASN A 263 13.92 -15.96 -28.71
N ILE A 264 14.87 -15.04 -28.78
CA ILE A 264 15.42 -14.33 -27.62
C ILE A 264 14.37 -13.39 -27.02
N ASN A 265 13.59 -12.69 -27.86
CA ASN A 265 12.51 -11.83 -27.39
C ASN A 265 11.42 -12.63 -26.64
N LYS A 266 11.03 -13.81 -27.15
CA LYS A 266 10.05 -14.69 -26.51
C LYS A 266 10.59 -15.34 -25.22
N ALA A 267 11.85 -15.78 -25.21
CA ALA A 267 12.48 -16.33 -24.00
C ALA A 267 12.66 -15.26 -22.91
N GLY A 268 13.05 -14.04 -23.28
CA GLY A 268 13.14 -12.90 -22.37
C GLY A 268 11.79 -12.51 -21.78
N GLN A 269 10.73 -12.45 -22.61
CA GLN A 269 9.36 -12.21 -22.16
C GLN A 269 8.87 -13.30 -21.20
N ALA A 270 9.06 -14.58 -21.53
CA ALA A 270 8.67 -15.70 -20.67
C ALA A 270 9.43 -15.72 -19.33
N ILE A 271 10.70 -15.30 -19.31
CA ILE A 271 11.50 -15.19 -18.07
C ILE A 271 11.02 -14.00 -17.21
N VAL A 272 10.69 -12.87 -17.82
CA VAL A 272 10.13 -11.71 -17.13
C VAL A 272 8.74 -12.05 -16.57
N GLU A 273 7.86 -12.67 -17.36
CA GLU A 273 6.53 -13.11 -16.93
C GLU A 273 6.60 -14.14 -15.80
N ARG A 274 7.52 -15.12 -15.88
CA ARG A 274 7.68 -16.14 -14.83
C ARG A 274 8.24 -15.58 -13.53
N ASN A 275 9.15 -14.62 -13.59
CA ASN A 275 9.73 -14.00 -12.40
C ASN A 275 8.85 -12.90 -11.79
N LEU A 276 7.98 -12.26 -12.57
CA LEU A 276 6.90 -11.41 -12.05
C LEU A 276 5.89 -12.20 -11.20
N ASN A 277 5.87 -13.54 -11.31
CA ASN A 277 4.97 -14.40 -10.54
C ASN A 277 5.62 -15.00 -9.27
N ILE A 278 6.85 -14.60 -8.90
CA ILE A 278 7.47 -15.06 -7.65
C ILE A 278 7.09 -14.05 -6.54
N PRO A 279 6.30 -14.43 -5.53
CA PRO A 279 5.96 -13.54 -4.44
C PRO A 279 7.21 -13.19 -3.62
N PRO A 280 7.33 -11.96 -3.09
CA PRO A 280 8.43 -11.62 -2.19
C PRO A 280 8.31 -12.41 -0.88
N THR A 281 9.45 -12.73 -0.28
CA THR A 281 9.51 -13.35 1.05
C THR A 281 9.65 -12.28 2.11
N ILE A 282 8.72 -12.23 3.05
CA ILE A 282 8.71 -11.31 4.18
C ILE A 282 9.15 -12.08 5.42
N LYS A 283 10.24 -11.63 6.02
CA LYS A 283 10.81 -12.22 7.24
C LYS A 283 10.81 -11.21 8.37
N ILE A 284 10.20 -11.60 9.48
CA ILE A 284 10.11 -10.79 10.70
C ILE A 284 10.83 -11.51 11.82
N ARG A 285 11.78 -10.83 12.45
CA ARG A 285 12.59 -11.41 13.51
C ARG A 285 11.81 -11.58 14.82
N PRO A 286 12.17 -12.59 15.65
CA PRO A 286 11.79 -12.60 17.06
C PRO A 286 12.16 -11.27 17.74
N GLY A 287 11.33 -10.83 18.68
CA GLY A 287 11.47 -9.58 19.40
C GLY A 287 10.94 -8.35 18.65
N PHE A 288 10.41 -8.51 17.43
CA PHE A 288 9.89 -7.37 16.66
C PHE A 288 8.70 -6.70 17.39
N PRO A 289 8.72 -5.38 17.62
CA PRO A 289 7.65 -4.66 18.28
C PRO A 289 6.44 -4.51 17.35
N LEU A 290 5.25 -4.67 17.90
CA LEU A 290 3.99 -4.54 17.18
C LEU A 290 2.91 -3.93 18.08
N ARG A 291 1.83 -3.51 17.44
CA ARG A 291 0.64 -2.96 18.08
C ARG A 291 -0.57 -3.77 17.67
N VAL A 292 -1.46 -4.07 18.61
CA VAL A 292 -2.75 -4.72 18.33
C VAL A 292 -3.86 -3.72 18.61
N ILE A 293 -4.68 -3.45 17.61
CA ILE A 293 -5.81 -2.53 17.77
C ILE A 293 -7.05 -3.34 18.10
N VAL A 294 -7.64 -3.06 19.26
CA VAL A 294 -8.90 -3.66 19.68
C VAL A 294 -10.02 -3.08 18.81
N HIS A 295 -10.82 -3.93 18.15
CA HIS A 295 -11.90 -3.46 17.25
C HIS A 295 -13.31 -3.63 17.82
N LYS A 296 -13.43 -4.26 18.99
CA LYS A 296 -14.67 -4.58 19.71
C LYS A 296 -14.41 -4.44 21.18
N ASP A 297 -15.38 -3.96 21.93
CA ASP A 297 -15.25 -3.82 23.38
C ASP A 297 -15.04 -5.18 24.04
N ILE A 298 -14.00 -5.27 24.87
CA ILE A 298 -13.58 -6.49 25.54
C ILE A 298 -13.84 -6.32 27.03
N ILE A 299 -14.78 -7.10 27.57
CA ILE A 299 -15.06 -7.12 29.01
C ILE A 299 -14.09 -8.10 29.68
N LEU A 300 -13.38 -7.61 30.69
CA LEU A 300 -12.38 -8.35 31.45
C LEU A 300 -12.68 -8.26 32.94
N ARG A 301 -11.98 -9.07 33.72
CA ARG A 301 -11.94 -8.98 35.18
C ARG A 301 -10.67 -8.22 35.58
N PRO A 302 -10.72 -7.35 36.61
CA PRO A 302 -9.52 -6.73 37.15
C PRO A 302 -8.46 -7.77 37.48
N TYR A 303 -7.24 -7.54 37.01
CA TYR A 303 -6.12 -8.42 37.26
C TYR A 303 -5.52 -8.12 38.64
N VAL A 304 -5.54 -9.11 39.52
CA VAL A 304 -4.91 -9.05 40.84
C VAL A 304 -3.72 -9.99 40.81
N SER A 305 -2.50 -9.47 40.92
CA SER A 305 -1.32 -10.32 41.04
C SER A 305 -1.32 -11.00 42.41
N GLU A 306 -1.39 -12.33 42.47
CA GLU A 306 -1.38 -13.12 43.72
C GLU A 306 -0.06 -13.01 44.53
N GLY A 307 0.91 -12.18 44.13
CA GLY A 307 2.21 -12.02 44.79
C GLY A 307 2.42 -10.72 45.58
N GLY A 308 1.40 -9.87 45.74
CA GLY A 308 1.52 -8.54 46.35
C GLY A 308 1.27 -8.45 47.86
N ASN A 309 0.85 -9.53 48.51
CA ASN A 309 0.66 -9.59 49.96
C ASN A 309 1.66 -10.57 50.57
N ASN A 310 2.81 -10.05 50.99
CA ASN A 310 3.58 -10.52 52.14
C ASN A 310 4.46 -9.34 52.59
N ASP A 311 4.07 -8.75 53.72
CA ASP A 311 4.76 -7.80 54.62
C ASP A 311 5.30 -6.47 54.08
#